data_AF-A0A936ZDA1-F1
#
_entry.id   AF-A0A936ZDA1-F1
#
_cell.length_a   1.000
_cell.length_b   1.000
_cell.length_c   1.000
_cell.angle_alpha   90.00
_cell.angle_beta   90.00
_cell.angle_gamma   90.00
#
_symmetry.space_group_name_H-M   'P 1'
#
loop_
_entity.id
_entity.type
_entity.pdbx_description
1 polymer ?
#
loop_
_entity_poly.entity_id
_entity_poly.type
_entity_poly.pdbx_seq_one_letter_code
_entity_poly.pdbx_strand_id
1 'polypeptide(L)'
;MPRIIDYYFSLVSPWAYIGHVPFMDIVRKHGVEVNYKPVFLGRVFAETGGLPLAQRHPARQRYRILELQRWPEKRGLAFNISPKHWPFDVNLADRFV
;
A
#
# COMPACT_ATOMS: atom_id res chain seq x y z
N MET A 1 -6.17 -24.61 -15.95
CA MET A 1 -6.35 -24.16 -14.56
C MET A 1 -6.34 -22.63 -14.56
N PRO A 2 -7.32 -21.96 -13.92
CA PRO A 2 -7.26 -20.51 -13.78
C PRO A 2 -6.01 -20.13 -12.99
N ARG A 3 -5.30 -19.09 -13.44
CA ARG A 3 -4.15 -18.53 -12.72
C ARG A 3 -4.69 -17.45 -11.80
N ILE A 4 -4.49 -17.64 -10.49
CA ILE A 4 -4.94 -16.72 -9.44
C ILE A 4 -3.70 -16.04 -8.86
N ILE A 5 -3.76 -14.72 -8.68
CA ILE A 5 -2.73 -13.95 -7.98
C ILE A 5 -3.25 -13.59 -6.59
N ASP A 6 -2.54 -14.04 -5.55
CA ASP A 6 -2.77 -13.55 -4.19
C ASP A 6 -2.20 -12.14 -4.03
N TYR A 7 -3.08 -11.16 -3.81
CA TYR A 7 -2.70 -9.75 -3.69
C TYR A 7 -2.75 -9.31 -2.23
N TYR A 8 -1.59 -9.24 -1.59
CA TYR A 8 -1.43 -8.78 -0.22
C TYR A 8 -1.27 -7.26 -0.16
N PHE A 9 -2.14 -6.57 0.57
CA PHE A 9 -2.09 -5.12 0.70
C PHE A 9 -2.72 -4.64 2.02
N SER A 10 -2.57 -3.36 2.34
CA SER A 10 -3.38 -2.69 3.35
C SER A 10 -3.90 -1.41 2.75
N LEU A 11 -5.15 -1.04 3.04
CA LEU A 11 -5.75 0.21 2.56
C LEU A 11 -5.01 1.45 3.07
N VAL A 12 -4.23 1.30 4.14
CA VAL A 12 -3.38 2.35 4.67
C VAL A 12 -2.07 2.54 3.90
N SER A 13 -1.72 1.59 3.04
CA SER A 13 -0.47 1.62 2.30
C SER A 13 -0.59 2.59 1.13
N PRO A 14 0.21 3.68 1.11
CA PRO A 14 0.20 4.59 -0.03
C PRO A 14 0.72 3.89 -1.29
N TRP A 15 1.59 2.89 -1.14
CA TRP A 15 2.13 2.11 -2.25
C TRP A 15 1.11 1.15 -2.85
N ALA A 16 0.20 0.61 -2.04
CA ALA A 16 -0.92 -0.18 -2.56
C ALA A 16 -1.81 0.70 -3.44
N TYR A 17 -2.17 1.90 -2.98
CA TYR A 17 -2.95 2.86 -3.78
C TYR A 17 -2.24 3.26 -5.08
N ILE A 18 -0.98 3.67 -5.00
CA ILE A 18 -0.17 4.08 -6.18
C ILE A 18 -0.01 2.94 -7.19
N GLY A 19 0.13 1.70 -6.72
CA GLY A 19 0.38 0.52 -7.54
C GLY A 19 -0.87 -0.21 -8.02
N HIS A 20 -2.05 0.07 -7.47
CA HIS A 20 -3.24 -0.73 -7.72
C HIS A 20 -3.70 -0.70 -9.18
N VAL A 21 -3.83 0.50 -9.77
CA VAL A 21 -4.26 0.67 -11.17
C VAL A 21 -3.36 -0.09 -12.15
N PRO A 22 -2.02 0.11 -12.17
CA PRO A 22 -1.17 -0.61 -13.10
C PRO A 22 -1.14 -2.12 -12.84
N PHE A 23 -1.32 -2.57 -11.60
CA PHE A 23 -1.50 -3.99 -11.29
C PHE A 23 -2.78 -4.54 -11.94
N MET A 24 -3.91 -3.84 -11.79
CA MET A 24 -5.18 -4.25 -12.38
C MET A 24 -5.16 -4.22 -13.91
N ASP A 25 -4.38 -3.33 -14.54
CA ASP A 25 -4.14 -3.36 -15.98
C ASP A 25 -3.47 -4.66 -16.44
N ILE A 26 -2.48 -5.15 -15.69
CA ILE A 26 -1.81 -6.43 -15.95
C ILE A 26 -2.80 -7.58 -15.77
N VAL A 27 -3.57 -7.57 -14.68
CA VAL A 27 -4.60 -8.58 -14.38
C VAL A 27 -5.59 -8.69 -15.55
N ARG A 28 -6.15 -7.55 -16.00
CA ARG A 28 -7.07 -7.50 -17.14
C ARG A 28 -6.41 -7.98 -18.43
N LYS A 29 -5.20 -7.51 -18.73
CA LYS A 29 -4.45 -7.89 -19.93
C LYS A 29 -4.23 -9.40 -20.04
N HIS A 30 -4.07 -10.08 -18.92
CA HIS A 30 -3.77 -11.51 -18.88
C HIS A 30 -4.97 -12.39 -18.54
N GLY A 31 -6.15 -11.81 -18.26
CA GLY A 31 -7.35 -12.57 -17.91
C GLY A 31 -7.16 -13.46 -16.67
N VAL A 32 -6.39 -12.99 -15.69
CA VAL A 32 -6.12 -13.73 -14.45
C VAL A 32 -7.04 -13.25 -13.33
N GLU A 33 -7.30 -14.13 -12.38
CA GLU A 33 -8.11 -13.79 -11.20
C GLU A 33 -7.23 -13.22 -10.08
N VAL A 34 -7.81 -12.41 -9.22
CA VAL A 34 -7.13 -11.83 -8.05
C VAL A 34 -7.85 -12.28 -6.79
N ASN A 35 -7.07 -12.83 -5.88
CA ASN A 35 -7.51 -13.16 -4.53
C ASN A 35 -6.98 -12.07 -3.59
N TYR A 36 -7.86 -11.18 -3.14
CA TYR A 36 -7.49 -10.08 -2.26
C TYR A 36 -7.17 -10.58 -0.86
N LYS A 37 -6.00 -10.18 -0.34
CA LYS A 37 -5.49 -10.57 0.97
C LYS A 37 -5.13 -9.32 1.77
N PRO A 38 -6.11 -8.58 2.29
CA PRO A 38 -5.81 -7.43 3.15
C PRO A 38 -5.03 -7.90 4.40
N VAL A 39 -3.99 -7.15 4.77
CA VAL A 39 -3.12 -7.46 5.90
C VAL A 39 -2.92 -6.25 6.81
N PHE A 40 -2.94 -6.50 8.12
CA PHE A 40 -2.61 -5.46 9.09
C PHE A 40 -1.09 -5.23 9.16
N LEU A 41 -0.62 -4.11 8.60
CA LEU A 41 0.82 -3.81 8.51
C LEU A 41 1.54 -3.77 9.86
N GLY A 42 0.85 -3.38 10.93
CA GLY A 42 1.43 -3.38 12.28
C GLY A 42 1.90 -4.78 12.70
N ARG A 43 1.12 -5.81 12.39
CA ARG A 43 1.48 -7.21 12.64
C ARG A 43 2.61 -7.68 11.73
N VAL A 44 2.57 -7.31 10.45
CA VAL A 44 3.66 -7.63 9.50
C VAL A 44 4.99 -7.08 10.01
N PHE A 45 5.04 -5.82 10.44
CA PHE A 45 6.27 -5.24 11.01
C PHE A 45 6.77 -6.01 12.24
N ALA A 46 5.87 -6.36 13.17
CA ALA A 46 6.23 -7.10 14.37
C ALA A 46 6.78 -8.51 14.04
N GLU A 47 6.13 -9.23 13.12
CA GLU A 47 6.52 -10.59 12.75
C GLU A 47 7.80 -10.66 11.91
N THR A 48 8.11 -9.64 11.11
CA THR A 48 9.31 -9.62 10.25
C THR A 48 10.50 -8.84 10.84
N GLY A 49 10.39 -8.31 12.05
CA GLY A 49 11.42 -7.45 12.67
C GLY A 49 11.56 -6.06 12.02
N GLY A 50 10.54 -5.62 11.27
CA GLY A 50 10.53 -4.31 10.63
C GLY A 50 10.15 -3.19 11.61
N LEU A 51 10.82 -2.05 11.54
CA LEU A 51 10.44 -0.90 12.36
C LEU A 51 9.20 -0.17 11.77
N PRO A 52 8.20 0.15 12.61
CA PRO A 52 7.12 1.07 12.25
C PRO A 52 7.66 2.40 11.73
N LEU A 53 6.89 3.07 10.86
CA LEU A 53 7.33 4.27 10.14
C LEU A 53 7.91 5.36 11.06
N ALA A 54 7.22 5.65 12.17
CA ALA A 54 7.63 6.68 13.14
C ALA A 54 8.93 6.35 13.89
N GLN A 55 9.31 5.06 13.96
CA GLN A 55 10.50 4.60 14.66
C GLN A 55 11.73 4.50 13.74
N ARG A 56 11.57 4.75 12.43
CA ARG A 56 12.69 4.71 11.48
C ARG A 56 13.58 5.94 11.63
N HIS A 57 14.86 5.82 11.28
CA HIS A 57 15.79 6.96 11.28
C HIS A 57 15.24 8.16 10.47
N PRO A 58 15.42 9.42 10.92
CA PRO A 58 14.87 10.61 10.26
C PRO A 58 15.19 10.72 8.76
N ALA A 59 16.37 10.27 8.33
CA ALA A 59 16.72 10.24 6.90
C ALA A 59 15.78 9.34 6.08
N ARG A 60 15.37 8.18 6.62
CA ARG A 60 14.42 7.27 5.95
C ARG A 60 13.00 7.83 5.95
N GLN A 61 12.62 8.55 7.00
CA GLN A 61 11.33 9.23 7.05
C GLN A 61 11.25 10.35 5.99
N ARG A 62 12.29 11.18 5.87
CA ARG A 62 12.38 12.22 4.83
C ARG A 62 12.37 11.64 3.42
N TYR A 63 13.16 10.59 3.18
CA TYR A 63 13.21 9.93 1.88
C TYR A 63 11.85 9.34 1.48
N ARG A 64 11.12 8.75 2.42
CA ARG A 64 9.74 8.28 2.18
C ARG A 64 8.86 9.42 1.65
N ILE A 65 8.92 10.60 2.25
CA ILE A 65 8.09 11.74 1.82
C ILE A 65 8.45 12.17 0.40
N LEU A 66 9.74 12.22 0.05
CA LEU A 66 10.20 12.54 -1.30
C LEU A 66 9.63 11.57 -2.35
N GLU A 67 9.67 10.26 -2.06
CA GLU A 67 9.14 9.27 -2.99
C GLU A 67 7.60 9.32 -3.07
N LEU A 68 6.92 9.67 -1.98
CA LEU A 68 5.47 9.92 -1.99
C LEU A 68 5.05 11.21 -2.71
N GLN A 69 5.98 12.10 -3.05
CA GLN A 69 5.74 13.21 -3.97
C GLN A 69 5.91 12.73 -5.43
N ARG A 70 7.02 12.06 -5.73
CA ARG A 70 7.42 11.67 -7.09
C ARG A 70 6.52 10.63 -7.73
N TRP A 71 6.11 9.61 -6.98
CA TRP A 71 5.39 8.48 -7.57
C TRP A 71 3.95 8.79 -7.96
N PRO A 72 3.15 9.49 -7.12
CA PRO A 72 1.84 9.95 -7.55
C PRO A 72 1.91 10.88 -8.76
N GLU A 73 2.88 11.82 -8.79
CA GLU A 73 3.12 12.72 -9.92
C GLU A 73 3.42 11.91 -11.20
N LYS A 74 4.36 10.97 -11.13
CA LYS A 74 4.71 10.08 -12.25
C LYS A 74 3.53 9.24 -12.76
N ARG A 75 2.55 8.95 -11.90
CA ARG A 75 1.36 8.15 -12.23
C ARG A 75 0.12 9.00 -12.52
N GLY A 76 0.20 10.33 -12.43
CA GLY A 76 -0.94 11.23 -12.61
C GLY A 76 -2.04 11.05 -11.55
N LEU A 77 -1.69 10.68 -10.32
CA LEU A 77 -2.64 10.42 -9.24
C LEU A 77 -2.83 11.64 -8.34
N ALA A 78 -4.09 11.97 -8.02
CA ALA A 78 -4.40 12.84 -6.90
C ALA A 78 -4.03 12.13 -5.59
N PHE A 79 -3.13 12.73 -4.81
CA PHE A 79 -2.57 12.10 -3.61
C PHE A 79 -2.30 13.12 -2.50
N ASN A 80 -2.90 12.90 -1.33
CA ASN A 80 -2.64 13.71 -0.14
C ASN A 80 -1.57 13.05 0.72
N ILE A 81 -0.37 13.64 0.77
CA ILE A 81 0.78 13.12 1.52
C ILE A 81 0.57 13.22 3.03
N SER A 82 -0.20 14.21 3.48
CA SER A 82 -0.46 14.48 4.89
C SER A 82 -1.96 14.59 5.16
N PRO A 83 -2.68 13.45 5.14
CA PRO A 83 -4.10 13.43 5.47
C PRO A 83 -4.32 13.93 6.91
N LYS A 84 -5.38 14.73 7.10
CA LYS A 84 -5.71 15.38 8.39
C LYS A 84 -5.80 14.41 9.58
N HIS A 85 -6.27 13.18 9.34
CA HIS A 85 -6.53 12.19 10.38
C HIS A 85 -5.50 11.04 10.39
N TRP A 86 -4.33 11.23 9.77
CA TRP A 86 -3.26 10.24 9.80
C TRP A 86 -2.39 10.41 11.07
N PRO A 87 -2.05 9.33 11.82
CA PRO A 87 -2.46 7.94 11.64
C PRO A 87 -3.86 7.61 12.16
N PHE A 88 -4.55 6.66 11.52
CA PHE A 88 -5.84 6.10 11.96
C PHE A 88 -5.80 4.56 11.98
N ASP A 89 -6.75 3.94 12.68
CA ASP A 89 -6.88 2.48 12.70
C ASP A 89 -7.52 1.96 11.39
N VAL A 90 -6.72 1.25 10.58
CA VAL A 90 -7.15 0.66 9.32
C VAL A 90 -7.85 -0.70 9.49
N ASN A 91 -7.80 -1.33 10.66
CA ASN A 91 -8.24 -2.72 10.84
C ASN A 91 -9.67 -2.97 10.37
N LEU A 92 -10.59 -2.03 10.63
CA LEU A 92 -11.97 -2.17 10.18
C LEU A 92 -12.05 -2.11 8.65
N ALA A 93 -11.39 -1.13 8.04
CA ALA A 93 -11.38 -0.94 6.59
C ALA A 93 -10.74 -2.14 5.86
N ASP A 94 -9.63 -2.65 6.36
CA ASP A 94 -8.94 -3.82 5.77
C ASP A 94 -9.82 -5.08 5.79
N ARG A 95 -10.88 -5.16 6.63
CA ARG A 95 -11.80 -6.32 6.67
C ARG A 95 -12.97 -6.23 5.70
N PHE A 96 -13.14 -5.10 4.99
CA PHE A 96 -14.25 -4.89 4.04
C PHE A 96 -13.93 -5.30 2.60
N VAL A 97 -12.71 -5.78 2.32
CA VAL A 97 -12.26 -6.19 0.99
C VAL A 97 -12.23 -7.70 0.84
#